data_AF-A0A0M3J8T7-F1
#
_entry.id   AF-A0A0M3J8T7-F1
#
_cell.length_a   1.000
_cell.length_b   1.000
_cell.length_c   1.000
_cell.angle_alpha   90.00
_cell.angle_beta   90.00
_cell.angle_gamma   90.00
#
_symmetry.space_group_name_H-M   'P 1'
#
loop_
_entity.id
_entity.type
_entity.pdbx_description
1 polymer ?
#
loop_
_entity_poly.entity_id
_entity_poly.type
_entity_poly.pdbx_seq_one_letter_code
_entity_poly.pdbx_strand_id
1 'polypeptide(L)'
;PIARRSDAESADQFPLWVAGSSPAKFIDRENLMNVSSAFENLALVHEISLNSNFELPSSPTNPIEKAVKECVHRAFWDKIRDDLREDPPEYTSAFQVLMDIKKMIFEVIPEDRVRLRDEVESNLDEKLLKQQIDNGCFEVDRVTTYLVELMSRLCAPVRDEHIKVIFQNVEYFRGTCELLDQTKIDIANFTIKQNRSEIEAYSCLLVLLSSTFIELF
;
A
#
# COMPACT_ATOMS: atom_id res chain seq x y z
N PRO A 1 -68.09 4.34 -42.62
CA PRO A 1 -68.37 4.95 -41.30
C PRO A 1 -68.59 3.82 -40.25
N ILE A 2 -67.55 3.27 -39.60
CA ILE A 2 -66.88 3.70 -38.34
C ILE A 2 -67.94 4.06 -37.27
N ALA A 3 -68.10 3.40 -36.11
CA ALA A 3 -67.16 2.88 -35.09
C ALA A 3 -67.72 1.58 -34.43
N ARG A 4 -66.97 0.49 -34.18
CA ARG A 4 -65.93 0.15 -33.16
C ARG A 4 -66.42 -0.07 -31.70
N ARG A 5 -66.50 -1.37 -31.33
CA ARG A 5 -66.02 -2.09 -30.12
C ARG A 5 -65.99 -1.40 -28.74
N SER A 6 -66.46 -2.12 -27.72
CA SER A 6 -65.68 -2.35 -26.48
C SER A 6 -66.24 -3.54 -25.65
N ASP A 7 -65.75 -4.74 -25.97
CA ASP A 7 -65.53 -5.80 -24.96
C ASP A 7 -64.03 -5.75 -24.62
N ALA A 8 -63.68 -5.65 -23.33
CA ALA A 8 -62.41 -6.07 -22.73
C ALA A 8 -62.45 -5.69 -21.23
N GLU A 9 -62.68 -6.67 -20.37
CA GLU A 9 -61.65 -7.26 -19.49
C GLU A 9 -61.27 -6.35 -18.32
N SER A 10 -61.83 -6.72 -17.18
CA SER A 10 -61.38 -6.39 -15.83
C SER A 10 -59.87 -6.61 -15.69
N ALA A 11 -59.12 -5.51 -15.72
CA ALA A 11 -57.72 -5.50 -15.35
C ALA A 11 -57.60 -5.82 -13.85
N ASP A 12 -56.82 -6.85 -13.52
CA ASP A 12 -56.35 -7.14 -12.17
C ASP A 12 -55.61 -5.91 -11.63
N GLN A 13 -56.33 -5.11 -10.85
CA GLN A 13 -55.80 -3.91 -10.25
C GLN A 13 -55.00 -4.31 -9.00
N PHE A 14 -53.69 -4.48 -9.16
CA PHE A 14 -52.77 -4.68 -8.04
C PHE A 14 -52.97 -3.57 -7.00
N PRO A 15 -52.92 -3.90 -5.69
CA PRO A 15 -53.24 -2.95 -4.63
C PRO A 15 -52.27 -1.76 -4.62
N LEU A 16 -52.79 -0.58 -4.24
CA LEU A 16 -52.14 0.73 -4.32
C LEU A 16 -50.77 0.84 -3.61
N TRP A 17 -50.45 -0.09 -2.70
CA TRP A 17 -49.14 -0.14 -2.02
C TRP A 17 -48.02 -0.73 -2.89
N VAL A 18 -48.35 -1.35 -4.04
CA VAL A 18 -47.37 -1.79 -5.06
C VAL A 18 -46.83 -0.60 -5.87
N ALA A 19 -47.52 0.55 -5.85
CA ALA A 19 -47.03 1.79 -6.44
C ALA A 19 -46.04 2.47 -5.48
N GLY A 20 -44.88 1.83 -5.27
CA GLY A 20 -43.73 2.46 -4.64
C GLY A 20 -43.34 3.69 -5.45
N SER A 21 -43.66 4.88 -4.94
CA SER A 21 -43.36 6.18 -5.55
C SER A 21 -41.88 6.58 -5.43
N SER A 22 -40.98 5.60 -5.28
CA SER A 22 -39.56 5.84 -5.48
C SER A 22 -39.24 5.53 -6.94
N PRO A 23 -38.78 6.51 -7.74
CA PRO A 23 -38.30 6.24 -9.09
C PRO A 23 -37.28 5.09 -9.01
N ALA A 24 -37.42 4.07 -9.85
CA ALA A 24 -36.38 3.07 -10.04
C ALA A 24 -35.14 3.78 -10.58
N LYS A 25 -34.27 4.23 -9.66
CA LYS A 25 -32.94 4.72 -10.02
C LYS A 25 -32.16 3.50 -10.47
N PHE A 26 -31.95 3.39 -11.77
CA PHE A 26 -31.01 2.43 -12.32
C PHE A 26 -29.65 2.71 -11.69
N ILE A 27 -29.13 1.74 -10.95
CA ILE A 27 -27.79 1.82 -10.37
C ILE A 27 -26.84 1.39 -11.48
N ASP A 28 -26.10 2.35 -12.02
CA ASP A 28 -25.04 2.05 -12.99
C ASP A 28 -23.97 1.14 -12.35
N ARG A 29 -23.35 0.30 -13.18
CA ARG A 29 -22.34 -0.67 -12.73
C ARG A 29 -21.20 -0.04 -11.92
N GLU A 30 -20.79 1.17 -12.30
CA GLU A 30 -19.76 1.93 -11.59
C GLU A 30 -20.21 2.32 -10.17
N ASN A 31 -21.45 2.81 -10.04
CA ASN A 31 -22.05 3.09 -8.73
C ASN A 31 -22.17 1.83 -7.87
N LEU A 32 -22.51 0.68 -8.48
CA LEU A 32 -22.56 -0.59 -7.77
C LEU A 32 -21.19 -1.05 -7.25
N MET A 33 -20.13 -0.90 -8.06
CA MET A 33 -18.76 -1.20 -7.62
C MET A 33 -18.32 -0.27 -6.48
N ASN A 34 -18.58 1.03 -6.61
CA ASN A 34 -18.23 2.01 -5.57
C ASN A 34 -18.94 1.71 -4.24
N VAL A 35 -20.22 1.31 -4.29
CA VAL A 35 -20.97 0.88 -3.10
C VAL A 35 -20.37 -0.39 -2.50
N SER A 36 -20.01 -1.38 -3.31
CA SER A 36 -19.34 -2.62 -2.83
C SER A 36 -18.05 -2.31 -2.08
N SER A 37 -17.16 -1.49 -2.66
CA SER A 37 -15.91 -1.09 -2.03
C SER A 37 -16.14 -0.29 -0.74
N ALA A 38 -17.18 0.56 -0.71
CA ALA A 38 -17.56 1.29 0.49
C ALA A 38 -17.99 0.34 1.62
N PHE A 39 -18.75 -0.72 1.32
CA PHE A 39 -19.14 -1.75 2.30
C PHE A 39 -17.94 -2.55 2.81
N GLU A 40 -17.00 -2.91 1.94
CA GLU A 40 -15.77 -3.61 2.34
C GLU A 40 -14.92 -2.77 3.28
N ASN A 41 -14.72 -1.48 2.95
CA ASN A 41 -14.03 -0.53 3.82
C ASN A 41 -14.73 -0.37 5.18
N LEU A 42 -16.06 -0.44 5.19
CA LEU A 42 -16.88 -0.35 6.40
C LEU A 42 -16.73 -1.56 7.32
N ALA A 43 -16.79 -2.75 6.72
CA ALA A 43 -16.57 -4.00 7.41
C ALA A 43 -15.17 -4.01 8.05
N LEU A 44 -14.17 -3.50 7.32
CA LEU A 44 -12.81 -3.34 7.83
C LEU A 44 -12.74 -2.34 9.00
N VAL A 45 -13.35 -1.15 8.89
CA VAL A 45 -13.43 -0.17 10.01
C VAL A 45 -14.06 -0.80 11.24
N HIS A 46 -15.13 -1.57 11.06
CA HIS A 46 -15.80 -2.27 12.15
C HIS A 46 -14.89 -3.33 12.78
N GLU A 47 -14.22 -4.15 11.97
CA GLU A 47 -13.26 -5.16 12.45
C GLU A 47 -12.12 -4.52 13.26
N ILE A 48 -11.52 -3.45 12.75
CA ILE A 48 -10.45 -2.71 13.44
C ILE A 48 -10.96 -2.19 14.79
N SER A 49 -12.17 -1.65 14.84
CA SER A 49 -12.75 -1.10 16.08
C SER A 49 -12.94 -2.17 17.17
N LEU A 50 -13.39 -3.38 16.80
CA LEU A 50 -13.65 -4.46 17.74
C LEU A 50 -12.37 -5.17 18.21
N ASN A 51 -11.35 -5.24 17.37
CA ASN A 51 -10.12 -5.94 17.69
C ASN A 51 -9.06 -4.96 18.23
N SER A 52 -8.92 -4.92 19.57
CA SER A 52 -7.94 -4.07 20.28
C SER A 52 -6.49 -4.28 19.83
N ASN A 53 -6.17 -5.47 19.34
CA ASN A 53 -4.84 -5.87 18.91
C ASN A 53 -4.75 -6.04 17.38
N PHE A 54 -5.63 -5.39 16.62
CA PHE A 54 -5.58 -5.41 15.17
C PHE A 54 -4.22 -4.94 14.65
N GLU A 55 -3.60 -5.75 13.79
CA GLU A 55 -2.35 -5.45 13.09
C GLU A 55 -2.40 -6.06 11.69
N LEU A 56 -1.95 -5.31 10.70
CA LEU A 56 -1.74 -5.80 9.34
C LEU A 56 -0.58 -6.81 9.33
N PRO A 57 -0.75 -7.96 8.65
CA PRO A 57 0.28 -8.99 8.59
C PRO A 57 1.49 -8.53 7.78
N SER A 58 2.70 -8.86 8.25
CA SER A 58 3.97 -8.45 7.63
C SER A 58 4.41 -9.31 6.44
N SER A 59 3.64 -10.33 6.03
CA SER A 59 4.04 -11.32 5.02
C SER A 59 2.87 -11.75 4.12
N PRO A 60 3.13 -12.10 2.84
CA PRO A 60 2.09 -12.57 1.94
C PRO A 60 1.47 -13.87 2.45
N THR A 61 0.15 -13.90 2.53
CA THR A 61 -0.64 -15.04 3.05
C THR A 61 -0.59 -16.25 2.11
N ASN A 62 -0.28 -16.05 0.81
CA ASN A 62 -0.31 -17.10 -0.19
C ASN A 62 1.09 -17.71 -0.44
N PRO A 63 1.26 -19.05 -0.26
CA PRO A 63 2.55 -19.72 -0.46
C PRO A 63 3.05 -19.70 -1.92
N ILE A 64 2.16 -19.62 -2.90
CA ILE A 64 2.52 -19.53 -4.33
C ILE A 64 3.04 -18.12 -4.62
N GLU A 65 2.34 -17.09 -4.14
CA GLU A 65 2.77 -15.70 -4.26
C GLU A 65 4.15 -15.49 -3.61
N LYS A 66 4.36 -16.08 -2.43
CA LYS A 66 5.65 -16.10 -1.75
C LYS A 66 6.74 -16.77 -2.59
N ALA A 67 6.49 -17.98 -3.12
CA ALA A 67 7.46 -18.72 -3.91
C ALA A 67 7.81 -18.02 -5.24
N VAL A 68 6.82 -17.41 -5.91
CA VAL A 68 7.04 -16.62 -7.13
C VAL A 68 7.84 -15.36 -6.81
N LYS A 69 7.49 -14.63 -5.74
CA LYS A 69 8.23 -13.46 -5.27
C LYS A 69 9.69 -13.83 -4.96
N GLU A 70 9.92 -14.89 -4.21
CA GLU A 70 11.27 -15.38 -3.86
C GLU A 70 12.08 -15.80 -5.09
N CYS A 71 11.48 -16.51 -6.04
CA CYS A 71 12.18 -16.98 -7.24
C CYS A 71 12.57 -15.81 -8.16
N VAL A 72 11.67 -14.86 -8.39
CA VAL A 72 11.91 -13.68 -9.22
C VAL A 72 12.95 -12.77 -8.56
N HIS A 73 12.82 -12.55 -7.24
CA HIS A 73 13.79 -11.76 -6.49
C HIS A 73 15.17 -12.41 -6.53
N ARG A 74 15.27 -13.74 -6.35
CA ARG A 74 16.56 -14.45 -6.42
C ARG A 74 17.27 -14.24 -7.75
N ALA A 75 16.60 -14.49 -8.88
CA ALA A 75 17.21 -14.34 -10.20
C ALA A 75 17.68 -12.91 -10.47
N PHE A 76 16.92 -11.92 -9.98
CA PHE A 76 17.29 -10.51 -10.08
C PHE A 76 18.56 -10.18 -9.27
N TRP A 77 18.64 -10.63 -8.02
CA TRP A 77 19.80 -10.39 -7.16
C TRP A 77 21.04 -11.19 -7.60
N ASP A 78 20.84 -12.38 -8.17
CA ASP A 78 21.92 -13.17 -8.76
C ASP A 78 22.57 -12.42 -9.93
N LYS A 79 21.77 -11.81 -10.81
CA LYS A 79 22.28 -10.95 -11.90
C LYS A 79 23.13 -9.80 -11.35
N ILE A 80 22.62 -9.03 -10.39
CA ILE A 80 23.37 -7.90 -9.81
C ILE A 80 24.68 -8.37 -9.19
N ARG A 81 24.68 -9.57 -8.58
CA ARG A 81 25.90 -10.15 -7.99
C ARG A 81 26.92 -10.49 -9.07
N ASP A 82 26.47 -10.96 -10.23
CA ASP A 82 27.34 -11.27 -11.35
C ASP A 82 27.86 -10.00 -12.03
N ASP A 83 26.99 -8.99 -12.28
CA ASP A 83 27.37 -7.67 -12.82
C ASP A 83 28.49 -7.01 -11.97
N LEU A 84 28.40 -7.10 -10.64
CA LEU A 84 29.40 -6.53 -9.72
C LEU A 84 30.69 -7.35 -9.59
N ARG A 85 30.72 -8.60 -10.08
CA ARG A 85 31.92 -9.45 -10.08
C ARG A 85 32.77 -9.29 -11.33
N GLU A 86 32.26 -8.59 -12.35
CA GLU A 86 33.03 -8.28 -13.56
C GLU A 86 34.25 -7.40 -13.23
N ASP A 87 35.24 -7.42 -14.13
CA ASP A 87 36.45 -6.59 -14.02
C ASP A 87 36.63 -5.76 -15.32
N PRO A 88 36.28 -4.45 -15.31
CA PRO A 88 35.76 -3.68 -14.18
C PRO A 88 34.27 -3.97 -13.86
N PRO A 89 33.79 -3.71 -12.63
CA PRO A 89 32.40 -3.98 -12.24
C PRO A 89 31.36 -3.18 -13.04
N GLU A 90 30.24 -3.81 -13.40
CA GLU A 90 29.11 -3.14 -14.03
C GLU A 90 28.09 -2.65 -12.98
N TYR A 91 27.87 -1.34 -12.91
CA TYR A 91 26.99 -0.73 -11.90
C TYR A 91 25.57 -0.45 -12.37
N THR A 92 25.22 -0.70 -13.64
CA THR A 92 23.93 -0.32 -14.24
C THR A 92 22.74 -0.83 -13.43
N SER A 93 22.70 -2.14 -13.15
CA SER A 93 21.61 -2.78 -12.41
C SER A 93 21.57 -2.32 -10.95
N ALA A 94 22.73 -2.23 -10.29
CA ALA A 94 22.83 -1.78 -8.89
C ALA A 94 22.41 -0.32 -8.71
N PHE A 95 22.74 0.55 -9.66
CA PHE A 95 22.34 1.96 -9.66
C PHE A 95 20.83 2.13 -9.76
N GLN A 96 20.17 1.34 -10.60
CA GLN A 96 18.71 1.37 -10.71
C GLN A 96 18.04 0.98 -9.39
N VAL A 97 18.55 -0.07 -8.73
CA VAL A 97 18.08 -0.47 -7.40
C VAL A 97 18.29 0.63 -6.36
N LEU A 98 19.43 1.32 -6.39
CA LEU A 98 19.68 2.46 -5.50
C LEU A 98 18.63 3.57 -5.70
N MET A 99 18.24 3.85 -6.94
CA MET A 99 17.19 4.84 -7.23
C MET A 99 15.81 4.37 -6.80
N ASP A 100 15.53 3.07 -6.88
CA ASP A 100 14.27 2.52 -6.37
C ASP A 100 14.22 2.55 -4.83
N ILE A 101 15.33 2.26 -4.15
CA ILE A 101 15.46 2.44 -2.70
C ILE A 101 15.21 3.90 -2.30
N LYS A 102 15.77 4.87 -3.03
CA LYS A 102 15.50 6.30 -2.81
C LYS A 102 14.00 6.60 -2.89
N LYS A 103 13.28 6.08 -3.88
CA LYS A 103 11.82 6.24 -3.99
C LYS A 103 11.09 5.61 -2.81
N MET A 104 11.43 4.38 -2.44
CA MET A 104 10.83 3.70 -1.28
C MET A 104 11.05 4.45 0.03
N ILE A 105 12.23 5.08 0.20
CA ILE A 105 12.52 5.96 1.33
C ILE A 105 11.58 7.16 1.34
N PHE A 106 11.33 7.80 0.19
CA PHE A 106 10.38 8.91 0.10
C PHE A 106 8.93 8.49 0.38
N GLU A 107 8.54 7.26 0.09
CA GLU A 107 7.22 6.74 0.47
C GLU A 107 7.08 6.56 2.00
N VAL A 108 8.19 6.29 2.68
CA VAL A 108 8.25 6.11 4.14
C VAL A 108 8.37 7.46 4.87
N ILE A 109 9.03 8.45 4.28
CA ILE A 109 9.24 9.76 4.90
C ILE A 109 8.01 10.66 4.65
N PRO A 110 7.33 11.14 5.71
CA PRO A 110 6.25 12.11 5.59
C PRO A 110 6.64 13.36 4.78
N GLU A 111 5.71 13.93 4.02
CA GLU A 111 5.96 15.08 3.14
C GLU A 111 6.38 16.35 3.90
N ASP A 112 5.94 16.51 5.15
CA ASP A 112 6.24 17.64 6.01
C ASP A 112 7.69 17.64 6.56
N ARG A 113 8.40 16.51 6.45
CA ARG A 113 9.81 16.37 6.86
C ARG A 113 10.79 16.87 5.79
N VAL A 114 10.62 18.11 5.36
CA VAL A 114 11.38 18.75 4.27
C VAL A 114 12.89 18.61 4.45
N ARG A 115 13.42 18.89 5.65
CA ARG A 115 14.88 18.80 5.92
C ARG A 115 15.45 17.41 5.69
N LEU A 116 14.74 16.37 6.10
CA LEU A 116 15.18 14.99 5.91
C LEU A 116 15.07 14.58 4.44
N ARG A 117 14.01 15.03 3.76
CA ARG A 117 13.83 14.82 2.32
C ARG A 117 14.95 15.48 1.50
N ASP A 118 15.32 16.72 1.82
CA ASP A 118 16.43 17.43 1.18
C ASP A 118 17.79 16.75 1.42
N GLU A 119 18.00 16.24 2.65
CA GLU A 119 19.19 15.46 2.99
C GLU A 119 19.31 14.19 2.13
N VAL A 120 18.21 13.44 1.97
CA VAL A 120 18.14 12.25 1.11
C VAL A 120 18.39 12.62 -0.35
N GLU A 121 17.77 13.68 -0.84
CA GLU A 121 17.93 14.14 -2.23
C GLU A 121 19.39 14.52 -2.52
N SER A 122 20.04 15.21 -1.58
CA SER A 122 21.44 15.64 -1.75
C SER A 122 22.44 14.48 -1.69
N ASN A 123 22.21 13.47 -0.84
CA ASN A 123 23.14 12.34 -0.69
C ASN A 123 22.91 11.26 -1.76
N LEU A 124 21.69 11.16 -2.29
CA LEU A 124 21.30 10.24 -3.35
C LEU A 124 20.92 10.98 -4.65
N ASP A 125 21.67 12.02 -5.02
CA ASP A 125 21.44 12.77 -6.26
C ASP A 125 21.75 11.87 -7.47
N GLU A 126 20.72 11.57 -8.26
CA GLU A 126 20.80 10.65 -9.39
C GLU A 126 21.85 11.11 -10.42
N LYS A 127 21.92 12.41 -10.71
CA LYS A 127 22.84 12.94 -11.72
C LYS A 127 24.27 12.88 -11.22
N LEU A 128 24.51 13.25 -9.97
CA LEU A 128 25.83 13.23 -9.37
C LEU A 128 26.37 11.80 -9.27
N LEU A 129 25.56 10.87 -8.77
CA LEU A 129 25.97 9.47 -8.62
C LEU A 129 26.22 8.82 -9.98
N LYS A 130 25.39 9.11 -10.98
CA LYS A 130 25.62 8.63 -12.35
C LYS A 130 26.93 9.17 -12.93
N GLN A 131 27.20 10.47 -12.75
CA GLN A 131 28.48 11.06 -13.16
C GLN A 131 29.68 10.43 -12.46
N GLN A 132 29.55 10.04 -11.19
CA GLN A 132 30.63 9.36 -10.47
C GLN A 132 30.90 7.96 -11.03
N ILE A 133 29.85 7.23 -11.41
CA ILE A 133 29.96 5.91 -12.05
C ILE A 133 30.64 6.04 -13.41
N ASP A 134 30.15 6.95 -14.26
CA ASP A 134 30.67 7.15 -15.63
C ASP A 134 32.15 7.55 -15.64
N ASN A 135 32.62 8.24 -14.59
CA ASN A 135 34.00 8.68 -14.43
C ASN A 135 34.87 7.70 -13.59
N GLY A 136 34.32 6.56 -13.14
CA GLY A 136 35.05 5.56 -12.36
C GLY A 136 35.48 6.03 -10.97
N CYS A 137 34.81 7.04 -10.39
CA CYS A 137 35.10 7.58 -9.06
C CYS A 137 33.96 7.34 -8.05
N PHE A 138 33.07 6.39 -8.35
CA PHE A 138 31.96 6.02 -7.47
C PHE A 138 32.44 5.29 -6.21
N GLU A 139 32.12 5.85 -5.04
CA GLU A 139 32.47 5.29 -3.74
C GLU A 139 31.29 4.52 -3.14
N VAL A 140 31.26 3.20 -3.35
CA VAL A 140 30.20 2.31 -2.84
C VAL A 140 30.04 2.43 -1.32
N ASP A 141 31.16 2.38 -0.58
CA ASP A 141 31.16 2.40 0.88
C ASP A 141 30.50 3.66 1.46
N ARG A 142 30.70 4.81 0.81
CA ARG A 142 30.10 6.09 1.22
C ARG A 142 28.57 6.03 1.13
N VAL A 143 28.05 5.53 0.00
CA VAL A 143 26.61 5.44 -0.23
C VAL A 143 25.98 4.42 0.70
N THR A 144 26.60 3.26 0.87
CA THR A 144 26.12 2.21 1.78
C THR A 144 26.07 2.73 3.22
N THR A 145 27.15 3.38 3.70
CA THR A 145 27.21 3.92 5.06
C THR A 145 26.10 4.94 5.31
N TYR A 146 25.90 5.88 4.39
CA TYR A 146 24.84 6.88 4.49
C TYR A 146 23.45 6.25 4.66
N LEU A 147 23.14 5.29 3.79
CA LEU A 147 21.85 4.63 3.81
C LEU A 147 21.67 3.73 5.05
N VAL A 148 22.73 3.11 5.59
CA VAL A 148 22.68 2.40 6.89
C VAL A 148 22.22 3.34 8.00
N GLU A 149 22.88 4.49 8.10
CA GLU A 149 22.56 5.51 9.11
C GLU A 149 21.14 6.05 8.93
N LEU A 150 20.73 6.28 7.68
CA LEU A 150 19.36 6.69 7.36
C LEU A 150 18.33 5.62 7.78
N MET A 151 18.56 4.35 7.44
CA MET A 151 17.67 3.25 7.81
C MET A 151 17.55 3.08 9.32
N SER A 152 18.64 3.26 10.07
CA SER A 152 18.60 3.24 11.54
C SER A 152 17.74 4.36 12.14
N ARG A 153 17.66 5.52 11.47
CA ARG A 153 16.78 6.62 11.89
C ARG A 153 15.31 6.42 11.49
N LEU A 154 15.06 5.65 10.44
CA LEU A 154 13.71 5.41 9.90
C LEU A 154 13.03 4.17 10.50
N CYS A 155 13.80 3.18 10.97
CA CYS A 155 13.27 1.92 11.50
C CYS A 155 13.02 1.97 13.02
N ALA A 156 12.15 1.08 13.50
CA ALA A 156 11.95 0.87 14.94
C ALA A 156 13.18 0.22 15.59
N PRO A 157 13.53 0.56 16.85
CA PRO A 157 14.78 0.12 17.51
C PRO A 157 14.92 -1.40 17.65
N VAL A 158 13.82 -2.16 17.53
CA VAL A 158 13.86 -3.64 17.55
C VAL A 158 14.61 -4.23 16.34
N ARG A 159 14.84 -3.44 15.27
CA ARG A 159 15.49 -3.89 14.03
C ARG A 159 16.97 -3.52 13.91
N ASP A 160 17.54 -2.84 14.90
CA ASP A 160 18.95 -2.40 14.89
C ASP A 160 19.97 -3.57 14.85
N GLU A 161 19.60 -4.73 15.41
CA GLU A 161 20.46 -5.93 15.34
C GLU A 161 20.44 -6.57 13.95
N HIS A 162 19.31 -6.54 13.23
CA HIS A 162 19.21 -7.06 11.86
C HIS A 162 19.92 -6.15 10.85
N ILE A 163 19.87 -4.84 11.09
CA ILE A 163 20.58 -3.82 10.32
C ILE A 163 22.06 -4.18 10.21
N LYS A 164 22.76 -4.46 11.31
CA LYS A 164 24.21 -4.74 11.32
C LYS A 164 24.66 -6.01 10.55
N VAL A 165 23.78 -7.00 10.38
CA VAL A 165 24.11 -8.30 9.76
C VAL A 165 23.96 -8.28 8.23
N ILE A 166 23.14 -7.36 7.70
CA ILE A 166 22.77 -7.26 6.28
C ILE A 166 23.86 -6.57 5.43
N PHE A 167 24.88 -5.95 6.04
CA PHE A 167 25.82 -5.03 5.38
C PHE A 167 27.06 -5.65 4.72
N GLN A 168 26.87 -6.62 3.82
CA GLN A 168 27.93 -7.10 2.92
C GLN A 168 27.38 -7.36 1.50
N ASN A 169 27.81 -6.58 0.49
CA ASN A 169 27.45 -6.72 -0.94
C ASN A 169 25.93 -6.70 -1.23
N VAL A 170 25.51 -7.12 -2.43
CA VAL A 170 24.14 -7.13 -2.99
C VAL A 170 23.00 -7.43 -1.99
N GLU A 171 23.28 -8.26 -0.98
CA GLU A 171 22.34 -8.56 0.11
C GLU A 171 21.92 -7.30 0.89
N TYR A 172 22.74 -6.26 0.87
CA TYR A 172 22.46 -4.94 1.40
C TYR A 172 21.24 -4.28 0.74
N PHE A 173 21.26 -4.16 -0.58
CA PHE A 173 20.18 -3.53 -1.33
C PHE A 173 18.89 -4.33 -1.15
N ARG A 174 19.02 -5.66 -1.17
CA ARG A 174 17.92 -6.57 -0.90
C ARG A 174 17.32 -6.37 0.48
N GLY A 175 18.13 -6.43 1.53
CA GLY A 175 17.67 -6.26 2.90
C GLY A 175 17.11 -4.86 3.14
N THR A 176 17.63 -3.82 2.49
CA THR A 176 17.08 -2.46 2.55
C THR A 176 15.67 -2.39 1.97
N CYS A 177 15.44 -2.97 0.79
CA CYS A 177 14.09 -3.05 0.20
C CYS A 177 13.12 -3.82 1.11
N GLU A 178 13.55 -4.99 1.63
CA GLU A 178 12.74 -5.81 2.54
C GLU A 178 12.38 -5.05 3.83
N LEU A 179 13.33 -4.29 4.40
CA LEU A 179 13.12 -3.46 5.58
C LEU A 179 12.18 -2.28 5.30
N LEU A 180 12.29 -1.63 4.15
CA LEU A 180 11.40 -0.53 3.76
C LEU A 180 9.97 -1.00 3.58
N ASP A 181 9.77 -2.16 2.93
CA ASP A 181 8.45 -2.78 2.80
C ASP A 181 7.81 -3.08 4.16
N GLN A 182 8.58 -3.64 5.10
CA GLN A 182 8.12 -3.86 6.47
C GLN A 182 7.78 -2.55 7.18
N THR A 183 8.59 -1.51 6.96
CA THR A 183 8.38 -0.20 7.60
C THR A 183 7.09 0.47 7.16
N LYS A 184 6.64 0.26 5.92
CA LYS A 184 5.32 0.73 5.46
C LYS A 184 4.18 0.10 6.27
N ILE A 185 4.30 -1.20 6.56
CA ILE A 185 3.32 -1.94 7.38
C ILE A 185 3.34 -1.42 8.82
N ASP A 186 4.54 -1.16 9.37
CA ASP A 186 4.70 -0.55 10.69
C ASP A 186 4.03 0.82 10.78
N ILE A 187 4.22 1.69 9.79
CA ILE A 187 3.59 3.01 9.71
C ILE A 187 2.07 2.88 9.63
N ALA A 188 1.56 1.96 8.81
CA ALA A 188 0.12 1.71 8.69
C ALA A 188 -0.46 1.25 10.04
N ASN A 189 0.17 0.28 10.70
CA ASN A 189 -0.22 -0.21 12.02
C ASN A 189 -0.14 0.88 13.10
N PHE A 190 0.92 1.70 13.08
CA PHE A 190 1.06 2.85 13.97
C PHE A 190 -0.07 3.87 13.76
N THR A 191 -0.40 4.17 12.51
CA THR A 191 -1.47 5.11 12.13
C THR A 191 -2.84 4.61 12.62
N ILE A 192 -3.12 3.30 12.47
CA ILE A 192 -4.33 2.67 13.00
C ILE A 192 -4.39 2.83 14.53
N LYS A 193 -3.28 2.54 15.23
CA LYS A 193 -3.20 2.67 16.69
C LYS A 193 -3.40 4.11 17.15
N GLN A 194 -2.82 5.09 16.45
CA GLN A 194 -2.92 6.51 16.78
C GLN A 194 -4.35 7.05 16.61
N ASN A 195 -5.05 6.64 15.54
CA ASN A 195 -6.39 7.14 15.21
C ASN A 195 -7.51 6.24 15.76
N ARG A 196 -7.19 5.28 16.63
CA ARG A 196 -8.11 4.24 17.07
C ARG A 196 -9.41 4.77 17.68
N SER A 197 -9.31 5.83 18.49
CA SER A 197 -10.48 6.48 19.09
C SER A 197 -11.45 7.06 18.06
N GLU A 198 -10.94 7.58 16.94
CA GLU A 198 -11.78 8.09 15.86
C GLU A 198 -12.44 6.95 15.09
N ILE A 199 -11.69 5.88 14.80
CA ILE A 199 -12.20 4.66 14.15
C ILE A 199 -13.35 4.05 14.96
N GLU A 200 -13.21 3.98 16.29
CA GLU A 200 -14.26 3.51 17.20
C GLU A 200 -15.51 4.41 17.16
N ALA A 201 -15.32 5.74 17.11
CA ALA A 201 -16.45 6.67 16.98
C ALA A 201 -17.20 6.51 15.66
N TYR A 202 -16.49 6.33 14.53
CA TYR A 202 -17.09 6.07 13.22
C TYR A 202 -17.83 4.73 13.17
N SER A 203 -17.26 3.67 13.76
CA SER A 203 -17.91 2.36 13.87
C SER A 203 -19.22 2.44 14.67
N CYS A 204 -19.23 3.16 15.80
CA CYS A 204 -20.43 3.39 16.61
C CYS A 204 -21.53 4.12 15.85
N LEU A 205 -21.21 5.19 15.11
CA LEU A 205 -22.18 5.90 14.27
C LEU A 205 -22.85 4.97 13.26
N LEU A 206 -22.11 4.00 12.74
CA LEU A 206 -22.60 3.07 11.74
C LEU A 206 -23.60 2.07 12.28
N VAL A 207 -23.32 1.52 13.46
CA VAL A 207 -24.25 0.63 14.17
C VAL A 207 -25.53 1.39 14.53
N LEU A 208 -25.42 2.67 14.91
CA LEU A 208 -26.59 3.50 15.19
C LEU A 208 -27.41 3.79 13.93
N LEU A 209 -26.76 4.05 12.79
CA LEU A 209 -27.44 4.25 11.50
C LEU A 209 -28.14 2.97 11.00
N SER A 210 -27.52 1.80 11.17
CA SER A 210 -28.17 0.53 10.79
C SER A 210 -29.32 0.18 11.74
N SER A 211 -29.17 0.41 13.05
CA SER A 211 -30.23 0.18 14.04
C SER A 211 -31.42 1.12 13.83
N THR A 212 -31.19 2.40 13.55
CA THR A 212 -32.27 3.36 13.25
C THR A 212 -32.95 3.08 11.90
N PHE A 213 -32.23 2.56 10.90
CA PHE A 213 -32.84 2.11 9.65
C PHE A 213 -33.76 0.89 9.85
N ILE A 214 -33.41 -0.01 10.77
CA ILE A 214 -34.25 -1.17 11.13
C ILE A 214 -35.50 -0.75 11.92
N GLU A 215 -35.41 0.27 12.79
CA GLU A 215 -36.58 0.78 13.53
C GLU A 215 -37.54 1.63 12.69
N LEU A 216 -37.12 2.12 11.52
CA LEU A 216 -37.93 2.93 10.60
C LEU A 216 -38.72 2.10 9.56
N PHE A 217 -38.61 0.76 9.60
CA PHE A 217 -39.37 -0.19 8.78
C PHE A 217 -40.13 -1.20 9.65
#